data_AF-A0A368TGN2-F1
#
_entry.id   AF-A0A368TGN2-F1
#
_cell.length_a   1.000
_cell.length_b   1.000
_cell.length_c   1.000
_cell.angle_alpha   90.00
_cell.angle_beta   90.00
_cell.angle_gamma   90.00
#
_symmetry.space_group_name_H-M   'P 1'
#
loop_
_entity.id
_entity.type
_entity.pdbx_description
1 polymer ?
#
loop_
_entity_poly.entity_id
_entity_poly.type
_entity_poly.pdbx_seq_one_letter_code
_entity_poly.pdbx_strand_id
1 'polypeptide(L)'
;MFVFCVISIGASAEGTNLQATGIGMDLGTDDDFLMSSDKFEYFEYDTDTDTDDDGLMDTLEYSIEQGIRYLFSTRTDPNRLRGEFAIFESSNMNMSDEVYRKINFGTPFVYHSLGFLENLTLNRSIMDDIDIMRTDAISFMQRHRECDEYDGPNVPGVDTGGAVWRYYYAFGDHMLLRAFFNVPDIDDTTVILQALYENGENIDDYYPTTATDYFINYQLRDAFITHNALVPPIQLQYNNFNTWTYEGIPSRIYKSEDYDVVVNANVLFFYSTQLNTSDLQTQIPEVFDYINYGIAKMNENREKAIFPGSWTGVNISMYYPSPFTFTFFLSRAYKDGGAPITGNRSININKIEEYILADDDKDGQLDRQSRDGSWGNFELINGTKTLVTNDLETALATLSLLNIYDTLNTSDKVIANAAIDNAIKFLLENQNPDGSWDSAFWFQAPQPTRYSGSAEITTGFVLEALAKYRAIRPKTTVAVSDL
;
A
#
# COMPACT_ATOMS: atom_id res chain seq x y z
N MET A 1 -23.52 -43.87 11.47
CA MET A 1 -24.97 -43.73 11.26
C MET A 1 -25.33 -42.36 11.82
N PHE A 2 -25.23 -41.33 10.98
CA PHE A 2 -25.32 -39.93 11.40
C PHE A 2 -26.74 -39.42 11.15
N VAL A 3 -27.34 -38.87 12.20
CA VAL A 3 -28.68 -38.28 12.21
C VAL A 3 -28.56 -36.84 11.72
N PHE A 4 -29.18 -36.52 10.58
CA PHE A 4 -29.38 -35.15 10.13
C PHE A 4 -30.70 -34.61 10.69
N CYS A 5 -30.62 -33.49 11.41
CA CYS A 5 -31.78 -32.71 11.83
C CYS A 5 -32.07 -31.66 10.75
N VAL A 6 -33.20 -31.80 10.07
CA VAL A 6 -33.70 -30.83 9.08
C VAL A 6 -34.69 -29.92 9.79
N ILE A 7 -34.39 -28.62 9.86
CA ILE A 7 -35.34 -27.60 10.30
C ILE A 7 -35.96 -26.99 9.04
N SER A 8 -37.28 -27.18 8.91
CA SER A 8 -38.13 -26.56 7.89
C SER A 8 -38.64 -25.22 8.43
N ILE A 9 -38.47 -24.14 7.66
CA ILE A 9 -39.10 -22.84 7.93
C ILE A 9 -40.26 -22.70 6.94
N GLY A 10 -41.48 -22.76 7.47
CA GLY A 10 -42.71 -22.52 6.73
C GLY A 10 -42.97 -21.02 6.60
N ALA A 11 -43.28 -20.59 5.38
CA ALA A 11 -43.83 -19.27 5.11
C ALA A 11 -45.36 -19.29 5.31
N SER A 12 -45.90 -18.31 6.03
CA SER A 12 -47.32 -17.97 5.98
C SER A 12 -47.47 -16.47 5.81
N ALA A 13 -48.13 -16.08 4.72
CA ALA A 13 -48.55 -14.72 4.44
C ALA A 13 -49.94 -14.49 5.03
N GLU A 14 -50.09 -13.48 5.88
CA GLU A 14 -51.38 -12.83 6.12
C GLU A 14 -51.17 -11.32 6.25
N GLY A 15 -51.86 -10.58 5.39
CA GLY A 15 -51.87 -9.12 5.38
C GLY A 15 -52.85 -8.56 6.40
N THR A 16 -52.59 -7.34 6.88
CA THR A 16 -53.60 -6.49 7.50
C THR A 16 -53.32 -5.01 7.21
N ASN A 17 -54.43 -4.29 7.06
CA ASN A 17 -54.57 -2.89 6.72
C ASN A 17 -53.86 -1.93 7.68
N LEU A 18 -53.17 -0.91 7.15
CA LEU A 18 -52.76 0.26 7.91
C LEU A 18 -53.72 1.42 7.66
N GLN A 19 -54.41 1.82 8.73
CA GLN A 19 -55.19 3.04 8.82
C GLN A 19 -54.26 4.25 8.98
N ALA A 20 -54.55 5.30 8.23
CA ALA A 20 -53.97 6.62 8.40
C ALA A 20 -54.45 7.25 9.72
N THR A 21 -53.51 7.63 10.58
CA THR A 21 -53.75 8.58 11.67
C THR A 21 -52.85 9.78 11.44
N GLY A 22 -53.48 10.93 11.23
CA GLY A 22 -52.82 12.22 11.13
C GLY A 22 -52.30 12.66 12.48
N ILE A 23 -51.07 13.15 12.50
CA ILE A 23 -50.48 13.84 13.65
C ILE A 23 -50.16 15.25 13.17
N GLY A 24 -50.76 16.23 13.84
CA GLY A 24 -50.58 17.65 13.57
C GLY A 24 -49.16 18.10 13.89
N MET A 25 -48.61 18.96 13.02
CA MET A 25 -47.41 19.73 13.29
C MET A 25 -47.75 20.90 14.19
N ASP A 26 -47.16 20.91 15.38
CA ASP A 26 -47.05 22.06 16.27
C ASP A 26 -45.75 22.79 15.94
N LEU A 27 -45.84 24.07 15.58
CA LEU A 27 -44.69 24.93 15.27
C LEU A 27 -44.30 25.67 16.55
N GLY A 28 -43.40 25.06 17.32
CA GLY A 28 -42.70 25.70 18.43
C GLY A 28 -41.49 26.48 17.93
N THR A 29 -41.50 27.78 18.20
CA THR A 29 -40.40 28.72 18.04
C THR A 29 -39.48 28.70 19.26
N ASP A 30 -38.21 29.01 19.00
CA ASP A 30 -37.16 29.49 19.92
C ASP A 30 -36.63 28.51 20.97
N ASP A 31 -35.36 28.11 20.78
CA ASP A 31 -34.37 28.17 21.86
C ASP A 31 -32.94 28.26 21.28
N ASP A 32 -32.26 29.33 21.68
CA ASP A 32 -30.86 29.65 21.39
C ASP A 32 -29.93 28.55 21.91
N PHE A 33 -29.36 27.75 21.00
CA PHE A 33 -28.31 26.80 21.31
C PHE A 33 -26.96 27.51 21.33
N LEU A 34 -26.63 28.12 22.46
CA LEU A 34 -25.27 28.58 22.77
C LEU A 34 -24.35 27.36 22.88
N MET A 35 -23.56 27.10 21.82
CA MET A 35 -22.43 26.18 21.92
C MET A 35 -21.40 26.78 22.88
N SER A 36 -21.19 26.12 24.02
CA SER A 36 -20.05 26.39 24.88
C SER A 36 -18.77 26.09 24.12
N SER A 37 -17.90 27.08 24.01
CA SER A 37 -16.51 26.90 23.62
C SER A 37 -15.81 26.12 24.72
N ASP A 38 -15.92 24.79 24.68
CA ASP A 38 -15.10 23.94 25.54
C ASP A 38 -13.64 24.16 25.16
N LYS A 39 -12.88 24.50 26.20
CA LYS A 39 -11.46 24.77 26.17
C LYS A 39 -10.76 23.51 25.68
N PHE A 40 -10.24 23.54 24.46
CA PHE A 40 -9.08 22.75 24.13
C PHE A 40 -7.96 23.25 25.06
N GLU A 41 -7.63 22.47 26.08
CA GLU A 41 -6.31 22.57 26.71
C GLU A 41 -5.31 22.20 25.61
N TYR A 42 -4.84 23.23 24.90
CA TYR A 42 -3.64 23.12 24.10
C TYR A 42 -2.57 22.57 25.04
N PHE A 43 -2.14 21.33 24.81
CA PHE A 43 -0.86 20.89 25.31
C PHE A 43 0.15 21.91 24.80
N GLU A 44 0.65 22.77 25.69
CA GLU A 44 1.85 23.56 25.44
C GLU A 44 2.97 22.53 25.24
N TYR A 45 3.14 22.10 24.00
CA TYR A 45 4.38 21.46 23.57
C TYR A 45 5.47 22.48 23.84
N ASP A 46 6.38 22.11 24.73
CA ASP A 46 7.56 22.90 25.05
C ASP A 46 8.40 23.00 23.75
N THR A 47 8.21 24.08 23.00
CA THR A 47 8.93 24.33 21.74
C THR A 47 10.36 24.81 21.97
N ASP A 48 10.85 24.79 23.21
CA ASP A 48 12.19 25.24 23.59
C ASP A 48 13.24 24.11 23.46
N THR A 49 13.17 23.33 22.37
CA THR A 49 14.05 22.19 22.06
C THR A 49 15.17 22.50 21.07
N ASP A 50 15.46 23.79 20.84
CA ASP A 50 16.45 24.33 19.88
C ASP A 50 17.92 23.85 20.07
N THR A 51 18.19 22.91 21.00
CA THR A 51 19.53 22.39 21.31
C THR A 51 19.74 20.89 21.09
N ASP A 52 18.69 20.09 20.81
CA ASP A 52 18.83 18.63 20.61
C ASP A 52 18.59 18.14 19.17
N ASP A 53 18.21 19.02 18.24
CA ASP A 53 17.92 18.66 16.84
C ASP A 53 19.13 18.08 16.09
N ASP A 54 20.34 18.59 16.38
CA ASP A 54 21.57 18.09 15.74
C ASP A 54 21.86 16.63 16.14
N GLY A 55 21.58 16.25 17.39
CA GLY A 55 21.80 14.88 17.88
C GLY A 55 20.84 13.87 17.25
N LEU A 56 19.59 14.28 17.03
CA LEU A 56 18.61 13.46 16.32
C LEU A 56 19.02 13.25 14.86
N MET A 57 19.47 14.30 14.17
CA MET A 57 19.88 14.21 12.76
C MET A 57 21.12 13.32 12.58
N ASP A 58 22.10 13.39 13.48
CA ASP A 58 23.27 12.51 13.44
C ASP A 58 22.87 11.05 13.70
N THR A 59 21.94 10.81 14.64
CA THR A 59 21.38 9.47 14.92
C THR A 59 20.63 8.93 13.71
N LEU A 60 19.85 9.78 13.03
CA LEU A 60 19.11 9.43 11.84
C LEU A 60 20.03 9.05 10.68
N GLU A 61 21.04 9.87 10.37
CA GLU A 61 21.99 9.57 9.30
C GLU A 61 22.77 8.28 9.58
N TYR A 62 23.19 8.06 10.84
CA TYR A 62 23.81 6.80 11.26
C TYR A 62 22.89 5.60 11.05
N SER A 63 21.62 5.71 11.46
CA SER A 63 20.63 4.65 11.30
C SER A 63 20.36 4.31 9.83
N ILE A 64 20.26 5.32 8.97
CA ILE A 64 20.17 5.15 7.51
C ILE A 64 21.39 4.37 6.98
N GLU A 65 22.60 4.76 7.36
CA GLU A 65 23.81 4.05 6.93
C GLU A 65 23.82 2.58 7.38
N GLN A 66 23.36 2.28 8.61
CA GLN A 66 23.27 0.90 9.07
C GLN A 66 22.23 0.08 8.29
N GLY A 67 21.06 0.64 7.99
CA GLY A 67 20.05 -0.04 7.17
C GLY A 67 20.53 -0.32 5.75
N ILE A 68 21.29 0.60 5.15
CA ILE A 68 21.91 0.37 3.83
C ILE A 68 22.94 -0.77 3.90
N ARG A 69 23.77 -0.81 4.96
CA ARG A 69 24.74 -1.89 5.16
C ARG A 69 24.07 -3.24 5.35
N TYR A 70 22.96 -3.28 6.10
CA TYR A 70 22.13 -4.48 6.22
C TYR A 70 21.69 -4.97 4.84
N LEU A 71 20.97 -4.14 4.07
CA LEU A 71 20.47 -4.48 2.73
C LEU A 71 21.59 -4.91 1.77
N PHE A 72 22.74 -4.25 1.82
CA PHE A 72 23.89 -4.61 0.99
C PHE A 72 24.47 -5.98 1.37
N SER A 73 24.49 -6.30 2.67
CA SER A 73 25.02 -7.57 3.16
C SER A 73 24.16 -8.77 2.74
N THR A 74 22.83 -8.62 2.71
CA THR A 74 21.90 -9.71 2.33
C THR A 74 22.05 -10.13 0.87
N ARG A 75 22.55 -9.23 0.01
CA ARG A 75 22.87 -9.52 -1.40
C ARG A 75 23.93 -10.60 -1.59
N THR A 76 24.75 -10.86 -0.57
CA THR A 76 25.85 -11.85 -0.64
C THR A 76 25.43 -13.26 -0.24
N ASP A 77 24.17 -13.48 0.13
CA ASP A 77 23.65 -14.81 0.46
C ASP A 77 23.73 -15.75 -0.76
N PRO A 78 24.53 -16.83 -0.71
CA PRO A 78 24.69 -17.75 -1.83
C PRO A 78 23.41 -18.52 -2.18
N ASN A 79 22.39 -18.49 -1.32
CA ASN A 79 21.10 -19.15 -1.56
C ASN A 79 20.10 -18.26 -2.32
N ARG A 80 20.45 -16.99 -2.58
CA ARG A 80 19.58 -15.99 -3.20
C ARG A 80 20.09 -15.57 -4.56
N LEU A 81 19.21 -15.02 -5.39
CA LEU A 81 19.64 -14.44 -6.65
C LEU A 81 20.25 -13.06 -6.41
N ARG A 82 21.41 -12.82 -7.01
CA ARG A 82 22.01 -11.48 -7.00
C ARG A 82 21.03 -10.45 -7.58
N GLY A 83 20.79 -9.39 -6.80
CA GLY A 83 19.90 -8.28 -7.13
C GLY A 83 18.48 -8.42 -6.59
N GLU A 84 18.12 -9.58 -6.05
CA GLU A 84 16.83 -9.76 -5.37
C GLU A 84 16.87 -9.18 -3.95
N PHE A 85 15.79 -8.52 -3.54
CA PHE A 85 15.47 -8.33 -2.13
C PHE A 85 14.44 -9.39 -1.72
N ALA A 86 14.87 -10.31 -0.85
CA ALA A 86 14.14 -11.54 -0.59
C ALA A 86 12.77 -11.29 0.04
N ILE A 87 11.83 -12.17 -0.30
CA ILE A 87 10.54 -12.30 0.39
C ILE A 87 10.45 -13.68 0.99
N PHE A 88 9.88 -13.74 2.18
CA PHE A 88 9.57 -14.98 2.86
C PHE A 88 8.05 -15.13 2.98
N GLU A 89 7.60 -16.38 2.98
CA GLU A 89 6.22 -16.73 3.29
C GLU A 89 6.14 -17.42 4.63
N SER A 90 5.13 -17.05 5.42
CA SER A 90 4.88 -17.56 6.76
C SER A 90 3.46 -18.11 6.86
N SER A 91 3.24 -19.05 7.77
CA SER A 91 1.88 -19.45 8.17
C SER A 91 1.33 -18.60 9.31
N ASN A 92 2.18 -17.76 9.92
CA ASN A 92 1.84 -16.85 11.02
C ASN A 92 2.05 -15.38 10.61
N MET A 93 1.16 -14.48 11.04
CA MET A 93 1.26 -13.04 10.73
C MET A 93 2.54 -12.40 11.27
N ASN A 94 3.06 -12.90 12.40
CA ASN A 94 4.30 -12.42 13.00
C ASN A 94 5.57 -12.96 12.32
N MET A 95 5.46 -13.57 11.14
CA MET A 95 6.59 -14.11 10.35
C MET A 95 7.48 -15.13 11.10
N SER A 96 7.00 -15.74 12.18
CA SER A 96 7.82 -16.60 13.04
C SER A 96 8.24 -17.94 12.43
N ASP A 97 7.58 -18.39 11.35
CA ASP A 97 7.91 -19.60 10.60
C ASP A 97 8.18 -19.31 9.11
N GLU A 98 8.72 -18.12 8.84
CA GLU A 98 8.95 -17.65 7.48
C GLU A 98 9.90 -18.56 6.68
N VAL A 99 9.57 -18.77 5.40
CA VAL A 99 10.33 -19.60 4.46
C VAL A 99 10.59 -18.81 3.20
N TYR A 100 11.86 -18.74 2.79
CA TYR A 100 12.25 -18.02 1.58
C TYR A 100 11.46 -18.50 0.35
N ARG A 101 11.08 -17.52 -0.47
CA ARG A 101 10.40 -17.71 -1.74
C ARG A 101 11.03 -16.85 -2.82
N LYS A 102 11.01 -17.39 -4.02
CA LYS A 102 11.55 -16.78 -5.24
C LYS A 102 10.49 -15.87 -5.86
N ILE A 103 10.34 -14.68 -5.29
CA ILE A 103 9.29 -13.72 -5.63
C ILE A 103 9.90 -12.44 -6.19
N ASN A 104 9.34 -11.91 -7.28
CA ASN A 104 9.82 -10.66 -7.89
C ASN A 104 9.35 -9.41 -7.12
N PHE A 105 8.14 -9.46 -6.56
CA PHE A 105 7.35 -8.32 -6.13
C PHE A 105 8.05 -7.31 -5.20
N GLY A 106 8.85 -7.75 -4.23
CA GLY A 106 9.42 -6.88 -3.19
C GLY A 106 10.63 -6.09 -3.65
N THR A 107 11.35 -6.59 -4.66
CA THR A 107 12.56 -5.95 -5.20
C THR A 107 12.33 -4.54 -5.75
N PRO A 108 11.31 -4.26 -6.59
CA PRO A 108 11.05 -2.91 -7.10
C PRO A 108 10.74 -1.89 -5.99
N PHE A 109 10.16 -2.30 -4.86
CA PHE A 109 9.86 -1.37 -3.75
C PHE A 109 11.12 -0.97 -3.01
N VAL A 110 11.96 -1.93 -2.65
CA VAL A 110 13.26 -1.61 -2.04
C VAL A 110 14.12 -0.79 -3.01
N TYR A 111 14.10 -1.13 -4.31
CA TYR A 111 14.76 -0.32 -5.33
C TYR A 111 14.25 1.14 -5.31
N HIS A 112 12.93 1.35 -5.32
CA HIS A 112 12.32 2.68 -5.26
C HIS A 112 12.76 3.45 -4.02
N SER A 113 12.67 2.82 -2.84
CA SER A 113 13.09 3.42 -1.56
C SER A 113 14.56 3.85 -1.57
N LEU A 114 15.46 3.06 -2.18
CA LEU A 114 16.87 3.43 -2.32
C LEU A 114 17.07 4.72 -3.13
N GLY A 115 16.17 5.06 -4.06
CA GLY A 115 16.26 6.29 -4.86
C GLY A 115 16.13 7.57 -4.03
N PHE A 116 15.43 7.54 -2.90
CA PHE A 116 15.32 8.70 -2.00
C PHE A 116 16.60 8.98 -1.21
N LEU A 117 17.47 7.97 -1.06
CA LEU A 117 18.74 8.07 -0.34
C LEU A 117 19.81 8.81 -1.15
N GLU A 118 19.68 8.84 -2.48
CA GLU A 118 20.66 9.48 -3.38
C GLU A 118 20.80 11.00 -3.15
N ASN A 119 19.76 11.62 -2.58
CA ASN A 119 19.74 13.06 -2.29
C ASN A 119 20.37 13.41 -0.93
N LEU A 120 20.76 12.41 -0.14
CA LEU A 120 21.36 12.61 1.18
C LEU A 120 22.88 12.74 1.08
N THR A 121 23.48 13.48 2.03
CA THR A 121 24.94 13.63 2.12
C THR A 121 25.54 12.48 2.93
N LEU A 122 25.43 11.25 2.41
CA LEU A 122 25.96 10.05 3.07
C LEU A 122 27.45 9.82 2.76
N ASN A 123 28.09 8.93 3.51
CA ASN A 123 29.45 8.49 3.22
C ASN A 123 29.59 7.97 1.78
N ARG A 124 30.68 8.31 1.08
CA ARG A 124 30.88 7.88 -0.31
C ARG A 124 30.78 6.36 -0.50
N SER A 125 31.31 5.58 0.45
CA SER A 125 31.20 4.11 0.38
C SER A 125 29.76 3.61 0.47
N ILE A 126 28.90 4.30 1.23
CA ILE A 126 27.47 4.00 1.34
C ILE A 126 26.75 4.33 0.02
N MET A 127 27.10 5.46 -0.61
CA MET A 127 26.56 5.81 -1.92
C MET A 127 26.96 4.78 -3.00
N ASP A 128 28.21 4.34 -3.00
CA ASP A 128 28.66 3.28 -3.90
C ASP A 128 27.90 1.96 -3.64
N ASP A 129 27.58 1.64 -2.37
CA ASP A 129 26.77 0.46 -2.02
C ASP A 129 25.34 0.56 -2.59
N ILE A 130 24.70 1.73 -2.50
CA ILE A 130 23.38 2.02 -3.10
C ILE A 130 23.42 1.81 -4.62
N ASP A 131 24.39 2.42 -5.31
CA ASP A 131 24.54 2.33 -6.78
C ASP A 131 24.64 0.87 -7.24
N ILE A 132 25.42 0.05 -6.54
CA ILE A 132 25.58 -1.37 -6.87
C ILE A 132 24.27 -2.12 -6.62
N MET A 133 23.57 -1.87 -5.51
CA MET A 133 22.28 -2.52 -5.22
C MET A 133 21.23 -2.18 -6.28
N ARG A 134 21.10 -0.90 -6.66
CA ARG A 134 20.15 -0.45 -7.69
C ARG A 134 20.46 -1.08 -9.05
N THR A 135 21.73 -1.09 -9.44
CA THR A 135 22.19 -1.74 -10.68
C THR A 135 21.88 -3.25 -10.71
N ASP A 136 22.15 -3.94 -9.60
CA ASP A 136 21.89 -5.38 -9.49
C ASP A 136 20.38 -5.68 -9.50
N ALA A 137 19.55 -4.85 -8.87
CA ALA A 137 18.09 -4.99 -8.85
C ALA A 137 17.47 -4.82 -10.24
N ILE A 138 17.91 -3.84 -11.02
CA ILE A 138 17.51 -3.67 -12.42
C ILE A 138 17.89 -4.89 -13.24
N SER A 139 19.13 -5.37 -13.09
CA SER A 139 19.61 -6.58 -13.75
C SER A 139 18.81 -7.84 -13.33
N PHE A 140 18.33 -7.89 -12.09
CA PHE A 140 17.44 -8.95 -11.61
C PHE A 140 16.07 -8.87 -12.29
N MET A 141 15.41 -7.70 -12.28
CA MET A 141 14.08 -7.51 -12.88
C MET A 141 14.09 -7.78 -14.39
N GLN A 142 15.11 -7.30 -15.12
CA GLN A 142 15.24 -7.55 -16.56
C GLN A 142 15.43 -9.03 -16.91
N ARG A 143 16.13 -9.81 -16.06
CA ARG A 143 16.37 -11.25 -16.29
C ARG A 143 15.14 -12.11 -16.04
N HIS A 144 14.23 -11.67 -15.18
CA HIS A 144 12.98 -12.36 -14.87
C HIS A 144 11.78 -11.79 -15.63
N ARG A 145 12.04 -10.93 -16.61
CA ARG A 145 11.08 -10.51 -17.61
C ARG A 145 10.65 -11.71 -18.43
N GLU A 146 9.35 -11.85 -18.61
CA GLU A 146 8.79 -12.78 -19.56
C GLU A 146 8.27 -12.01 -20.77
N CYS A 147 8.38 -12.62 -21.94
CA CYS A 147 7.59 -12.19 -23.08
C CYS A 147 6.22 -12.85 -22.93
N ASP A 148 5.16 -12.08 -23.13
CA ASP A 148 3.83 -12.64 -23.29
C ASP A 148 3.77 -13.46 -24.59
N GLU A 149 4.22 -14.72 -24.52
CA GLU A 149 4.20 -15.69 -25.63
C GLU A 149 2.83 -16.39 -25.73
N TYR A 150 1.77 -15.87 -25.10
CA TYR A 150 0.48 -16.54 -25.01
C TYR A 150 -0.35 -16.39 -26.30
N ASP A 151 0.19 -16.89 -27.40
CA ASP A 151 -0.52 -17.27 -28.62
C ASP A 151 -1.43 -18.48 -28.34
N GLY A 152 -2.48 -18.26 -27.55
CA GLY A 152 -3.60 -19.18 -27.51
C GLY A 152 -4.27 -19.17 -28.89
N PRO A 153 -4.31 -20.28 -29.66
CA PRO A 153 -4.83 -20.30 -31.04
C PRO A 153 -6.33 -19.97 -31.18
N ASN A 154 -6.99 -19.61 -30.08
CA ASN A 154 -8.42 -19.31 -29.99
C ASN A 154 -8.72 -17.93 -29.37
N VAL A 155 -7.74 -17.04 -29.22
CA VAL A 155 -7.99 -15.61 -28.96
C VAL A 155 -7.55 -14.82 -30.21
N PRO A 156 -8.43 -14.66 -31.21
CA PRO A 156 -8.09 -13.91 -32.41
C PRO A 156 -7.74 -12.45 -32.06
N GLY A 157 -6.48 -12.05 -32.27
CA GLY A 157 -6.05 -10.65 -32.21
C GLY A 157 -5.08 -10.26 -31.08
N VAL A 158 -4.65 -11.19 -30.22
CA VAL A 158 -3.65 -10.92 -29.17
C VAL A 158 -2.39 -11.73 -29.47
N ASP A 159 -1.63 -11.27 -30.45
CA ASP A 159 -0.22 -11.63 -30.65
C ASP A 159 0.57 -10.40 -30.22
N THR A 160 0.95 -10.32 -28.94
CA THR A 160 1.57 -9.10 -28.41
C THR A 160 2.63 -9.45 -27.40
N GLY A 161 3.86 -9.66 -27.88
CA GLY A 161 5.08 -9.88 -27.10
C GLY A 161 5.50 -8.71 -26.20
N GLY A 162 4.56 -8.19 -25.40
CA GLY A 162 4.79 -7.26 -24.32
C GLY A 162 5.54 -7.93 -23.16
N ALA A 163 6.33 -7.14 -22.45
CA ALA A 163 6.97 -7.62 -21.23
C ALA A 163 5.94 -7.76 -20.10
N VAL A 164 5.99 -8.88 -19.39
CA VAL A 164 5.18 -9.12 -18.19
C VAL A 164 6.03 -9.81 -17.13
N TRP A 165 5.64 -9.69 -15.87
CA TRP A 165 6.32 -10.32 -14.75
C TRP A 165 5.33 -11.13 -13.92
N ARG A 166 5.79 -12.30 -13.46
CA ARG A 166 5.05 -13.15 -12.53
C ARG A 166 5.47 -12.88 -11.11
N TYR A 167 4.53 -13.13 -10.20
CA TYR A 167 4.77 -13.10 -8.76
C TYR A 167 5.93 -14.00 -8.38
N TYR A 168 5.89 -15.27 -8.77
CA TYR A 168 7.00 -16.20 -8.61
C TYR A 168 7.84 -16.34 -9.88
N TYR A 169 9.13 -16.07 -9.79
CA TYR A 169 10.05 -16.27 -10.92
C TYR A 169 10.61 -17.69 -11.02
N ALA A 170 10.47 -18.50 -9.97
CA ALA A 170 10.83 -19.91 -10.02
C ALA A 170 10.05 -20.73 -9.00
N PHE A 171 9.40 -21.79 -9.47
CA PHE A 171 8.73 -22.78 -8.62
C PHE A 171 9.62 -24.00 -8.40
N GLY A 172 9.52 -24.60 -7.22
CA GLY A 172 9.86 -26.03 -7.05
C GLY A 172 8.86 -26.92 -7.80
N ASP A 173 8.99 -28.24 -7.68
CA ASP A 173 8.15 -29.26 -8.36
C ASP A 173 6.65 -29.26 -7.98
N HIS A 174 6.13 -28.20 -7.35
CA HIS A 174 4.76 -28.13 -6.85
C HIS A 174 3.77 -27.74 -7.96
N MET A 175 3.41 -28.72 -8.78
CA MET A 175 2.59 -28.58 -10.00
C MET A 175 1.25 -27.84 -9.81
N LEU A 176 0.62 -27.94 -8.63
CA LEU A 176 -0.63 -27.23 -8.33
C LEU A 176 -0.41 -25.74 -8.10
N LEU A 177 0.57 -25.34 -7.28
CA LEU A 177 0.89 -23.91 -7.07
C LEU A 177 1.35 -23.25 -8.36
N ARG A 178 2.04 -24.01 -9.22
CA ARG A 178 2.41 -23.58 -10.57
C ARG A 178 1.19 -23.33 -11.48
N ALA A 179 0.02 -23.90 -11.22
CA ALA A 179 -1.16 -23.57 -12.01
C ALA A 179 -1.86 -22.28 -11.53
N PHE A 180 -1.68 -21.92 -10.25
CA PHE A 180 -2.41 -20.84 -9.60
C PHE A 180 -1.64 -19.52 -9.55
N PHE A 181 -0.36 -19.56 -9.18
CA PHE A 181 0.45 -18.35 -8.93
C PHE A 181 1.56 -18.13 -9.97
N ASN A 182 1.64 -19.01 -10.96
CA ASN A 182 2.55 -18.84 -12.08
C ASN A 182 1.80 -18.11 -13.19
N VAL A 183 1.26 -16.93 -12.91
CA VAL A 183 0.54 -16.12 -13.88
C VAL A 183 1.07 -14.70 -13.73
N PRO A 184 1.38 -13.99 -14.82
CA PRO A 184 1.75 -12.59 -14.69
C PRO A 184 0.58 -11.79 -14.14
N ASP A 185 0.86 -10.81 -13.29
CA ASP A 185 -0.14 -9.89 -12.80
C ASP A 185 0.28 -8.45 -13.06
N ILE A 186 -0.72 -7.58 -13.15
CA ILE A 186 -0.53 -6.18 -13.47
C ILE A 186 0.13 -5.44 -12.31
N ASP A 187 0.00 -5.95 -11.09
CA ASP A 187 0.58 -5.34 -9.90
C ASP A 187 2.11 -5.39 -9.99
N ASP A 188 2.66 -6.61 -10.05
CA ASP A 188 4.09 -6.87 -10.27
C ASP A 188 4.62 -6.14 -11.50
N THR A 189 3.89 -6.26 -12.61
CA THR A 189 4.34 -5.73 -13.90
C THR A 189 4.45 -4.21 -13.85
N THR A 190 3.46 -3.51 -13.31
CA THR A 190 3.49 -2.04 -13.27
C THR A 190 4.55 -1.51 -12.31
N VAL A 191 4.75 -2.13 -11.14
CA VAL A 191 5.80 -1.68 -10.20
C VAL A 191 7.21 -1.97 -10.72
N ILE A 192 7.42 -3.07 -11.45
CA ILE A 192 8.71 -3.38 -12.07
C ILE A 192 8.99 -2.42 -13.24
N LEU A 193 8.01 -2.17 -14.11
CA LEU A 193 8.17 -1.20 -15.18
C LEU A 193 8.46 0.20 -14.64
N GLN A 194 7.79 0.59 -13.57
CA GLN A 194 8.06 1.86 -12.91
C GLN A 194 9.50 1.93 -12.39
N ALA A 195 10.01 0.87 -11.76
CA ALA A 195 11.40 0.81 -11.32
C ALA A 195 12.41 0.88 -12.50
N LEU A 196 12.11 0.20 -13.62
CA LEU A 196 12.91 0.30 -14.85
C LEU A 196 12.89 1.73 -15.42
N TYR A 197 11.72 2.36 -15.47
CA TYR A 197 11.56 3.76 -15.90
C TYR A 197 12.35 4.73 -15.02
N GLU A 198 12.30 4.55 -13.69
CA GLU A 198 13.09 5.34 -12.73
C GLU A 198 14.61 5.19 -12.92
N ASN A 199 15.06 4.04 -13.46
CA ASN A 199 16.45 3.84 -13.85
C ASN A 199 16.83 4.52 -15.18
N GLY A 200 15.88 5.13 -15.87
CA GLY A 200 16.06 5.72 -17.20
C GLY A 200 15.97 4.72 -18.35
N GLU A 201 15.45 3.50 -18.12
CA GLU A 201 15.13 2.57 -19.20
C GLU A 201 13.94 3.08 -20.01
N ASN A 202 13.98 2.88 -21.33
CA ASN A 202 12.85 3.15 -22.20
C ASN A 202 11.88 1.96 -22.19
N ILE A 203 10.91 1.98 -21.27
CA ILE A 203 9.98 0.86 -21.06
C ILE A 203 9.10 0.54 -22.27
N ASP A 204 8.86 1.51 -23.17
CA ASP A 204 8.06 1.30 -24.38
C ASP A 204 8.77 0.38 -25.40
N ASP A 205 10.10 0.24 -25.33
CA ASP A 205 10.84 -0.72 -26.16
C ASP A 205 10.46 -2.18 -25.86
N TYR A 206 9.73 -2.42 -24.77
CA TYR A 206 9.21 -3.72 -24.40
C TYR A 206 7.82 -4.03 -25.00
N TYR A 207 7.19 -3.08 -25.70
CA TYR A 207 5.81 -3.23 -26.18
C TYR A 207 5.68 -2.86 -27.67
N PRO A 208 4.69 -3.44 -28.39
CA PRO A 208 4.42 -3.05 -29.78
C PRO A 208 3.91 -1.60 -29.96
N THR A 209 3.30 -1.04 -28.91
CA THR A 209 2.80 0.34 -28.84
C THR A 209 3.49 1.07 -27.69
N THR A 210 2.75 1.56 -26.71
CA THR A 210 3.27 2.02 -25.41
C THR A 210 2.87 1.02 -24.33
N ALA A 211 3.58 1.00 -23.21
CA ALA A 211 3.20 0.18 -22.06
C ALA A 211 1.77 0.50 -21.58
N THR A 212 1.40 1.79 -21.53
CA THR A 212 0.07 2.24 -21.13
C THR A 212 -1.03 1.84 -22.11
N ASP A 213 -0.76 1.86 -23.43
CA ASP A 213 -1.71 1.37 -24.44
C ASP A 213 -1.83 -0.16 -24.41
N TYR A 214 -0.75 -0.86 -24.06
CA TYR A 214 -0.78 -2.31 -23.92
C TYR A 214 -1.66 -2.73 -22.75
N PHE A 215 -1.49 -2.12 -21.57
CA PHE A 215 -2.23 -2.53 -20.38
C PHE A 215 -3.71 -2.18 -20.41
N ILE A 216 -4.14 -1.21 -21.22
CA ILE A 216 -5.56 -0.85 -21.35
C ILE A 216 -6.43 -2.04 -21.77
N ASN A 217 -5.84 -3.06 -22.40
CA ASN A 217 -6.52 -4.29 -22.80
C ASN A 217 -6.90 -5.19 -21.61
N TYR A 218 -6.27 -5.00 -20.44
CA TYR A 218 -6.64 -5.68 -19.18
C TYR A 218 -7.64 -4.89 -18.34
N GLN A 219 -8.10 -3.74 -18.83
CA GLN A 219 -9.22 -3.00 -18.26
C GLN A 219 -10.54 -3.73 -18.58
N LEU A 220 -11.47 -3.80 -17.62
CA LEU A 220 -12.77 -4.47 -17.75
C LEU A 220 -13.79 -3.78 -18.67
N ARG A 221 -13.45 -3.60 -19.94
CA ARG A 221 -14.39 -3.06 -20.93
C ARG A 221 -15.37 -4.17 -21.32
N ASP A 222 -16.65 -4.02 -20.96
CA ASP A 222 -17.75 -4.91 -21.34
C ASP A 222 -17.76 -6.34 -20.72
N ALA A 223 -17.43 -6.47 -19.43
CA ALA A 223 -17.60 -7.72 -18.67
C ALA A 223 -19.04 -8.31 -18.69
N PHE A 224 -20.01 -7.58 -19.23
CA PHE A 224 -21.40 -8.03 -19.42
C PHE A 224 -21.56 -9.18 -20.42
N ILE A 225 -20.62 -9.39 -21.36
CA ILE A 225 -20.85 -10.29 -22.51
C ILE A 225 -20.49 -11.76 -22.23
N THR A 226 -19.70 -12.07 -21.20
CA THR A 226 -19.20 -13.45 -20.98
C THR A 226 -19.15 -13.93 -19.53
N HIS A 227 -19.43 -13.07 -18.54
CA HIS A 227 -19.16 -13.37 -17.14
C HIS A 227 -20.44 -13.66 -16.35
N ASN A 228 -20.82 -14.95 -16.30
CA ASN A 228 -21.89 -15.47 -15.45
C ASN A 228 -21.65 -15.12 -13.95
N ALA A 229 -22.60 -14.42 -13.34
CA ALA A 229 -23.02 -14.45 -11.93
C ALA A 229 -22.00 -14.33 -10.76
N LEU A 230 -20.69 -14.19 -10.99
CA LEU A 230 -19.66 -14.29 -9.94
C LEU A 230 -18.84 -13.00 -9.69
N VAL A 231 -19.01 -11.96 -10.50
CA VAL A 231 -18.35 -10.65 -10.25
C VAL A 231 -19.29 -9.81 -9.38
N PRO A 232 -18.89 -9.39 -8.16
CA PRO A 232 -19.62 -8.43 -7.35
C PRO A 232 -20.12 -7.23 -8.18
N PRO A 233 -21.41 -6.82 -8.07
CA PRO A 233 -21.97 -5.71 -8.84
C PRO A 233 -21.17 -4.41 -8.73
N ILE A 234 -20.52 -4.20 -7.58
CA ILE A 234 -19.70 -3.04 -7.34
C ILE A 234 -18.44 -2.99 -8.20
N GLN A 235 -17.88 -4.14 -8.58
CA GLN A 235 -16.68 -4.22 -9.41
C GLN A 235 -17.01 -3.95 -10.89
N LEU A 236 -18.18 -4.40 -11.37
CA LEU A 236 -18.69 -4.08 -12.71
C LEU A 236 -18.97 -2.59 -12.91
N GLN A 237 -19.16 -1.83 -11.83
CA GLN A 237 -19.46 -0.41 -11.88
C GLN A 237 -18.26 0.44 -12.32
N TYR A 238 -17.04 -0.04 -12.07
CA TYR A 238 -15.84 0.81 -12.09
C TYR A 238 -14.81 0.42 -13.15
N ASN A 239 -15.12 -0.40 -14.17
CA ASN A 239 -14.23 -0.63 -15.33
C ASN A 239 -12.71 -0.65 -14.99
N ASN A 240 -12.33 -1.40 -13.95
CA ASN A 240 -10.98 -1.39 -13.38
C ASN A 240 -10.07 -2.39 -14.08
N PHE A 241 -8.80 -2.43 -13.68
CA PHE A 241 -7.85 -3.44 -14.14
C PHE A 241 -8.00 -4.74 -13.37
N ASN A 242 -7.89 -5.86 -14.09
CA ASN A 242 -7.69 -7.18 -13.51
C ASN A 242 -6.31 -7.25 -12.86
N THR A 243 -6.24 -7.87 -11.69
CA THR A 243 -4.98 -8.21 -11.03
C THR A 243 -4.19 -9.15 -11.94
N TRP A 244 -4.77 -10.28 -12.30
CA TRP A 244 -4.12 -11.26 -13.17
C TRP A 244 -4.29 -10.90 -14.66
N THR A 245 -3.22 -10.98 -15.44
CA THR A 245 -3.27 -10.68 -16.89
C THR A 245 -3.72 -11.88 -17.74
N TYR A 246 -4.04 -13.03 -17.13
CA TYR A 246 -4.35 -14.28 -17.85
C TYR A 246 -5.78 -14.82 -17.62
N GLU A 247 -6.47 -15.17 -18.71
CA GLU A 247 -7.88 -15.63 -18.69
C GLU A 247 -8.11 -17.17 -18.67
N GLY A 248 -7.07 -17.97 -18.41
CA GLY A 248 -7.17 -19.44 -18.48
C GLY A 248 -7.98 -20.12 -17.37
N ILE A 249 -8.08 -21.46 -17.47
CA ILE A 249 -8.92 -22.30 -16.60
C ILE A 249 -8.63 -22.14 -15.09
N PRO A 250 -7.38 -21.92 -14.62
CA PRO A 250 -7.12 -21.67 -13.20
C PRO A 250 -7.65 -20.31 -12.69
N SER A 251 -7.55 -19.22 -13.46
CA SER A 251 -8.02 -17.89 -13.03
C SER A 251 -9.54 -17.83 -12.93
N ARG A 252 -10.26 -18.63 -13.74
CA ARG A 252 -11.72 -18.76 -13.64
C ARG A 252 -12.25 -19.26 -12.30
N ILE A 253 -11.44 -19.98 -11.51
CA ILE A 253 -11.83 -20.50 -10.20
C ILE A 253 -11.83 -19.38 -9.14
N TYR A 254 -11.03 -18.33 -9.35
CA TYR A 254 -10.82 -17.23 -8.42
C TYR A 254 -11.32 -15.89 -8.96
N LYS A 255 -12.23 -15.86 -9.94
CA LYS A 255 -12.73 -14.59 -10.53
C LYS A 255 -13.36 -13.59 -9.56
N SER A 256 -13.76 -14.02 -8.36
CA SER A 256 -14.19 -13.12 -7.28
C SER A 256 -13.02 -12.38 -6.60
N GLU A 257 -11.79 -12.75 -6.94
CA GLU A 257 -10.50 -12.39 -6.32
C GLU A 257 -9.58 -11.62 -7.30
N ASP A 258 -10.07 -11.31 -8.50
CA ASP A 258 -9.27 -10.70 -9.57
C ASP A 258 -9.18 -9.16 -9.45
N TYR A 259 -9.85 -8.54 -8.49
CA TYR A 259 -9.92 -7.08 -8.36
C TYR A 259 -9.50 -6.63 -6.98
N ASP A 260 -8.43 -5.85 -6.95
CA ASP A 260 -7.89 -5.32 -5.72
C ASP A 260 -7.66 -3.81 -5.87
N VAL A 261 -8.16 -3.03 -4.91
CA VAL A 261 -8.03 -1.57 -4.93
C VAL A 261 -6.58 -1.12 -4.74
N VAL A 262 -5.75 -1.93 -4.08
CA VAL A 262 -4.32 -1.66 -3.87
C VAL A 262 -3.54 -1.91 -5.15
N VAL A 263 -3.87 -2.98 -5.90
CA VAL A 263 -3.32 -3.22 -7.25
C VAL A 263 -3.64 -2.05 -8.17
N ASN A 264 -4.88 -1.57 -8.16
CA ASN A 264 -5.28 -0.42 -8.98
C ASN A 264 -4.60 0.89 -8.53
N ALA A 265 -4.18 1.02 -7.27
CA ALA A 265 -3.35 2.15 -6.82
C ALA A 265 -1.93 2.08 -7.41
N ASN A 266 -1.34 0.89 -7.59
CA ASN A 266 -0.07 0.73 -8.29
C ASN A 266 -0.20 1.00 -9.79
N VAL A 267 -1.30 0.57 -10.42
CA VAL A 267 -1.60 0.96 -11.80
C VAL A 267 -1.71 2.48 -11.92
N LEU A 268 -2.40 3.14 -10.99
CA LEU A 268 -2.50 4.60 -10.98
C LEU A 268 -1.13 5.27 -10.80
N PHE A 269 -0.28 4.76 -9.91
CA PHE A 269 1.09 5.25 -9.74
C PHE A 269 1.87 5.19 -11.06
N PHE A 270 1.88 4.02 -11.71
CA PHE A 270 2.55 3.84 -13.00
C PHE A 270 1.97 4.77 -14.08
N TYR A 271 0.65 4.77 -14.30
CA TYR A 271 0.06 5.61 -15.36
C TYR A 271 0.28 7.12 -15.11
N SER A 272 0.35 7.55 -13.85
CA SER A 272 0.55 8.97 -13.53
C SER A 272 1.95 9.47 -13.87
N THR A 273 2.97 8.60 -13.87
CA THR A 273 4.32 8.98 -14.31
C THR A 273 4.46 8.99 -15.82
N GLN A 274 3.61 8.23 -16.54
CA GLN A 274 3.70 8.07 -17.99
C GLN A 274 2.81 9.06 -18.76
N LEU A 275 1.69 9.50 -18.17
CA LEU A 275 0.69 10.32 -18.83
C LEU A 275 0.55 11.70 -18.18
N ASN A 276 0.22 12.71 -18.99
CA ASN A 276 -0.23 13.99 -18.44
C ASN A 276 -1.62 13.82 -17.79
N THR A 277 -1.99 14.76 -16.91
CA THR A 277 -3.24 14.72 -16.14
C THR A 277 -4.50 14.54 -17.00
N SER A 278 -4.60 15.20 -18.15
CA SER A 278 -5.79 15.12 -19.01
C SER A 278 -5.94 13.73 -19.64
N ASP A 279 -4.84 13.18 -20.14
CA ASP A 279 -4.83 11.86 -20.75
C ASP A 279 -5.06 10.77 -19.70
N LEU A 280 -4.43 10.88 -18.53
CA LEU A 280 -4.65 10.00 -17.38
C LEU A 280 -6.13 9.93 -16.98
N GLN A 281 -6.76 11.09 -16.77
CA GLN A 281 -8.18 11.20 -16.40
C GLN A 281 -9.13 10.70 -17.49
N THR A 282 -8.67 10.64 -18.75
CA THR A 282 -9.46 10.16 -19.88
C THR A 282 -9.29 8.66 -20.12
N GLN A 283 -8.07 8.13 -19.92
CA GLN A 283 -7.76 6.73 -20.21
C GLN A 283 -8.24 5.78 -19.11
N ILE A 284 -8.08 6.17 -17.84
CA ILE A 284 -8.43 5.31 -16.69
C ILE A 284 -9.37 6.01 -15.67
N PRO A 285 -10.45 6.68 -16.10
CA PRO A 285 -11.28 7.51 -15.21
C PRO A 285 -11.87 6.72 -14.04
N GLU A 286 -12.20 5.45 -14.23
CA GLU A 286 -12.87 4.67 -13.21
C GLU A 286 -11.92 4.10 -12.13
N VAL A 287 -10.61 4.04 -12.40
CA VAL A 287 -9.59 3.72 -11.38
C VAL A 287 -9.66 4.74 -10.23
N PHE A 288 -9.82 6.03 -10.56
CA PHE A 288 -10.04 7.08 -9.56
C PHE A 288 -11.30 6.84 -8.72
N ASP A 289 -12.40 6.44 -9.37
CA ASP A 289 -13.66 6.19 -8.68
C ASP A 289 -13.56 5.01 -7.73
N TYR A 290 -12.88 3.94 -8.14
CA TYR A 290 -12.71 2.75 -7.31
C TYR A 290 -11.80 2.99 -6.11
N ILE A 291 -10.69 3.70 -6.30
CA ILE A 291 -9.79 4.11 -5.23
C ILE A 291 -10.53 5.02 -4.23
N ASN A 292 -11.28 6.01 -4.73
CA ASN A 292 -12.07 6.90 -3.89
C ASN A 292 -13.19 6.17 -3.14
N TYR A 293 -13.77 5.14 -3.76
CA TYR A 293 -14.69 4.23 -3.08
C TYR A 293 -13.98 3.46 -1.95
N GLY A 294 -12.80 2.90 -2.22
CA GLY A 294 -12.02 2.14 -1.24
C GLY A 294 -11.63 2.96 -0.01
N ILE A 295 -11.09 4.17 -0.21
CA ILE A 295 -10.70 5.06 0.90
C ILE A 295 -11.92 5.57 1.68
N ALA A 296 -13.08 5.74 1.01
CA ALA A 296 -14.33 6.05 1.71
C ALA A 296 -14.79 4.89 2.60
N LYS A 297 -14.77 3.65 2.09
CA LYS A 297 -15.14 2.48 2.88
C LYS A 297 -14.18 2.16 4.01
N MET A 298 -12.89 2.42 3.82
CA MET A 298 -11.92 2.34 4.90
C MET A 298 -12.32 3.24 6.07
N ASN A 299 -12.62 4.51 5.79
CA ASN A 299 -13.03 5.48 6.80
C ASN A 299 -14.38 5.12 7.44
N GLU A 300 -15.38 4.70 6.66
CA GLU A 300 -16.67 4.26 7.19
C GLU A 300 -16.57 3.06 8.15
N ASN A 301 -15.58 2.19 7.94
CA ASN A 301 -15.41 0.96 8.71
C ASN A 301 -14.29 1.04 9.76
N ARG A 302 -13.59 2.17 9.89
CA ARG A 302 -12.34 2.28 10.64
C ARG A 302 -12.47 1.90 12.14
N GLU A 303 -13.61 2.20 12.77
CA GLU A 303 -13.89 1.83 14.17
C GLU A 303 -14.12 0.32 14.36
N LYS A 304 -14.60 -0.36 13.30
CA LYS A 304 -15.01 -1.77 13.31
C LYS A 304 -13.98 -2.70 12.67
N ALA A 305 -13.02 -2.15 11.94
CA ALA A 305 -11.97 -2.90 11.27
C ALA A 305 -11.20 -3.74 12.30
N ILE A 306 -11.09 -5.04 12.02
CA ILE A 306 -10.28 -6.00 12.76
C ILE A 306 -9.36 -6.68 11.76
N PHE A 307 -8.06 -6.60 12.01
CA PHE A 307 -6.99 -7.22 11.23
C PHE A 307 -6.80 -8.70 11.61
N PRO A 308 -6.50 -9.63 10.65
CA PRO A 308 -6.32 -9.47 9.19
C PRO A 308 -7.63 -9.54 8.38
N GLY A 309 -8.75 -9.11 8.96
CA GLY A 309 -10.04 -9.05 8.27
C GLY A 309 -10.17 -7.87 7.31
N SER A 310 -11.34 -7.75 6.67
CA SER A 310 -11.61 -6.63 5.77
C SER A 310 -11.62 -5.29 6.53
N TRP A 311 -10.71 -4.39 6.15
CA TRP A 311 -10.62 -3.04 6.69
C TRP A 311 -11.70 -2.10 6.14
N THR A 312 -12.37 -2.44 5.05
CA THR A 312 -13.48 -1.66 4.46
C THR A 312 -14.88 -2.17 4.81
N GLY A 313 -14.99 -3.32 5.50
CA GLY A 313 -16.25 -4.03 5.70
C GLY A 313 -16.78 -4.72 4.43
N VAL A 314 -16.04 -4.63 3.32
CA VAL A 314 -16.27 -5.34 2.06
C VAL A 314 -14.94 -5.94 1.57
N ASN A 315 -14.93 -7.07 0.87
CA ASN A 315 -13.66 -7.64 0.41
C ASN A 315 -13.22 -6.95 -0.90
N ILE A 316 -12.51 -5.81 -0.80
CA ILE A 316 -11.99 -5.05 -1.96
C ILE A 316 -10.46 -4.97 -2.02
N SER A 317 -9.78 -5.49 -1.00
CA SER A 317 -8.35 -5.76 -1.05
C SER A 317 -8.09 -7.00 -0.25
N MET A 318 -7.74 -8.07 -0.96
CA MET A 318 -7.63 -9.39 -0.35
C MET A 318 -6.19 -9.85 -0.22
N TYR A 319 -5.32 -9.30 -1.08
CA TYR A 319 -3.89 -9.52 -1.02
C TYR A 319 -3.25 -8.57 0.00
N TYR A 320 -3.85 -7.40 0.25
CA TYR A 320 -3.30 -6.39 1.16
C TYR A 320 -4.25 -6.11 2.33
N PRO A 321 -4.11 -6.89 3.42
CA PRO A 321 -5.01 -6.75 4.57
C PRO A 321 -4.68 -5.51 5.41
N SER A 322 -3.53 -4.86 5.21
CA SER A 322 -3.17 -3.64 5.93
C SER A 322 -3.76 -2.39 5.24
N PRO A 323 -4.55 -1.57 5.96
CA PRO A 323 -5.00 -0.28 5.47
C PRO A 323 -3.84 0.71 5.26
N PHE A 324 -2.74 0.59 6.01
CA PHE A 324 -1.56 1.45 5.80
C PHE A 324 -0.81 1.14 4.51
N THR A 325 -0.87 -0.12 4.05
CA THR A 325 -0.37 -0.45 2.70
C THR A 325 -1.19 0.26 1.63
N PHE A 326 -2.52 0.30 1.78
CA PHE A 326 -3.37 1.01 0.84
C PHE A 326 -3.14 2.53 0.88
N THR A 327 -3.07 3.15 2.05
CA THR A 327 -2.78 4.59 2.16
C THR A 327 -1.39 4.93 1.60
N PHE A 328 -0.40 4.06 1.80
CA PHE A 328 0.93 4.27 1.26
C PHE A 328 0.91 4.24 -0.27
N PHE A 329 0.30 3.23 -0.90
CA PHE A 329 0.26 3.17 -2.37
C PHE A 329 -0.53 4.34 -2.96
N LEU A 330 -1.62 4.74 -2.32
CA LEU A 330 -2.40 5.89 -2.76
C LEU A 330 -1.63 7.21 -2.63
N SER A 331 -0.97 7.43 -1.49
CA SER A 331 -0.19 8.64 -1.25
C SER A 331 1.06 8.71 -2.13
N ARG A 332 1.69 7.57 -2.44
CA ARG A 332 2.80 7.45 -3.40
C ARG A 332 2.35 7.77 -4.83
N ALA A 333 1.20 7.25 -5.26
CA ALA A 333 0.63 7.58 -6.57
C ALA A 333 0.45 9.10 -6.74
N TYR A 334 0.03 9.80 -5.68
CA TYR A 334 -0.02 11.26 -5.64
C TYR A 334 1.37 11.90 -5.65
N LYS A 335 2.20 11.62 -4.64
CA LYS A 335 3.41 12.39 -4.37
C LYS A 335 4.52 12.14 -5.37
N ASP A 336 4.76 10.86 -5.63
CA ASP A 336 5.87 10.39 -6.46
C ASP A 336 5.39 10.13 -7.89
N GLY A 337 4.12 9.75 -8.06
CA GLY A 337 3.49 9.52 -9.37
C GLY A 337 2.92 10.77 -10.04
N GLY A 338 2.59 11.81 -9.28
CA GLY A 338 1.92 13.00 -9.83
C GLY A 338 0.43 12.83 -10.12
N ALA A 339 -0.23 11.82 -9.55
CA ALA A 339 -1.67 11.62 -9.71
C ALA A 339 -2.47 12.85 -9.23
N PRO A 340 -3.48 13.32 -9.99
CA PRO A 340 -4.17 14.56 -9.68
C PRO A 340 -5.06 14.45 -8.44
N ILE A 341 -5.02 15.48 -7.58
CA ILE A 341 -5.91 15.66 -6.41
C ILE A 341 -6.99 16.73 -6.64
N THR A 342 -7.08 17.27 -7.87
CA THR A 342 -8.12 18.21 -8.28
C THR A 342 -8.64 17.90 -9.68
N GLY A 343 -9.80 18.46 -10.04
CA GLY A 343 -10.46 18.23 -11.32
C GLY A 343 -11.55 17.17 -11.26
N ASN A 344 -12.15 16.86 -12.42
CA ASN A 344 -13.35 16.04 -12.52
C ASN A 344 -13.15 14.59 -12.05
N ARG A 345 -11.92 14.07 -12.15
CA ARG A 345 -11.52 12.72 -11.68
C ARG A 345 -10.18 12.84 -10.98
N SER A 346 -10.19 12.80 -9.66
CA SER A 346 -8.99 13.00 -8.84
C SER A 346 -9.04 12.13 -7.60
N ILE A 347 -7.88 11.86 -7.01
CA ILE A 347 -7.77 11.17 -5.73
C ILE A 347 -8.27 12.10 -4.63
N ASN A 348 -9.12 11.60 -3.73
CA ASN A 348 -9.46 12.29 -2.50
C ASN A 348 -8.40 12.03 -1.42
N ILE A 349 -7.27 12.73 -1.54
CA ILE A 349 -6.08 12.50 -0.70
C ILE A 349 -6.31 12.83 0.77
N ASN A 350 -7.21 13.78 1.06
CA ASN A 350 -7.56 14.18 2.44
C ASN A 350 -8.24 13.04 3.22
N LYS A 351 -8.76 12.00 2.55
CA LYS A 351 -9.27 10.83 3.27
C LYS A 351 -8.18 9.95 3.89
N ILE A 352 -6.91 10.17 3.52
CA ILE A 352 -5.78 9.52 4.18
C ILE A 352 -5.57 10.12 5.58
N GLU A 353 -5.55 11.46 5.71
CA GLU A 353 -5.42 12.12 7.03
C GLU A 353 -6.59 11.72 7.95
N GLU A 354 -7.84 11.67 7.44
CA GLU A 354 -9.03 11.27 8.20
C GLU A 354 -8.91 9.88 8.84
N TYR A 355 -8.08 9.00 8.27
CA TYR A 355 -7.86 7.66 8.80
C TYR A 355 -6.65 7.58 9.71
N ILE A 356 -5.50 8.10 9.26
CA ILE A 356 -4.22 7.95 9.96
C ILE A 356 -4.19 8.83 11.22
N LEU A 357 -4.77 10.03 11.16
CA LEU A 357 -4.84 10.99 12.27
C LEU A 357 -6.19 10.93 13.01
N ALA A 358 -6.93 9.83 12.88
CA ALA A 358 -8.18 9.65 13.58
C ALA A 358 -7.99 9.56 15.10
N ASP A 359 -8.80 10.34 15.80
CA ASP A 359 -9.06 10.31 17.25
C ASP A 359 -10.58 10.09 17.41
N ASP A 360 -11.02 8.85 17.18
CA ASP A 360 -12.43 8.46 17.09
C ASP A 360 -13.15 8.62 18.44
N ASP A 361 -12.44 8.50 19.57
CA ASP A 361 -12.99 8.67 20.92
C ASP A 361 -12.81 10.08 21.53
N LYS A 362 -12.06 10.96 20.84
CA LYS A 362 -11.81 12.36 21.19
C LYS A 362 -11.06 12.54 22.50
N ASP A 363 -10.16 11.61 22.82
CA ASP A 363 -9.32 11.67 24.02
C ASP A 363 -8.01 12.46 23.81
N GLY A 364 -7.78 12.94 22.59
CA GLY A 364 -6.57 13.68 22.19
C GLY A 364 -5.40 12.78 21.80
N GLN A 365 -5.58 11.45 21.73
CA GLN A 365 -4.62 10.48 21.20
C GLN A 365 -5.13 9.91 19.88
N LEU A 366 -4.19 9.62 18.97
CA LEU A 366 -4.53 8.96 17.72
C LEU A 366 -4.83 7.49 17.99
N ASP A 367 -5.98 6.98 17.55
CA ASP A 367 -6.41 5.60 17.86
C ASP A 367 -5.43 4.53 17.35
N ARG A 368 -4.69 4.87 16.30
CA ARG A 368 -3.85 3.93 15.54
C ARG A 368 -2.36 4.15 15.75
N GLN A 369 -1.98 5.19 16.49
CA GLN A 369 -0.61 5.40 16.93
C GLN A 369 -0.52 5.09 18.43
N SER A 370 0.30 4.13 18.79
CA SER A 370 0.65 3.85 20.18
C SER A 370 1.42 5.02 20.80
N ARG A 371 1.48 5.06 22.13
CA ARG A 371 2.17 6.12 22.89
C ARG A 371 3.68 6.16 22.68
N ASP A 372 4.27 5.05 22.26
CA ASP A 372 5.69 4.98 21.90
C ASP A 372 5.96 5.53 20.48
N GLY A 373 4.92 5.90 19.74
CA GLY A 373 5.03 6.42 18.38
C GLY A 373 4.82 5.38 17.29
N SER A 374 4.70 4.09 17.62
CA SER A 374 4.46 3.04 16.64
C SER A 374 3.03 3.03 16.11
N TRP A 375 2.82 2.68 14.84
CA TRP A 375 1.47 2.45 14.28
C TRP A 375 1.15 0.98 14.19
N GLY A 376 -0.15 0.70 14.24
CA GLY A 376 -0.64 -0.65 14.18
C GLY A 376 -2.08 -0.77 13.77
N ASN A 377 -2.50 -2.02 13.63
CA ASN A 377 -3.87 -2.37 13.33
C ASN A 377 -4.52 -3.02 14.54
N PHE A 378 -5.84 -2.89 14.65
CA PHE A 378 -6.58 -3.55 15.73
C PHE A 378 -6.80 -5.03 15.42
N GLU A 379 -6.34 -5.91 16.30
CA GLU A 379 -6.55 -7.35 16.22
C GLU A 379 -7.47 -7.84 17.35
N LEU A 380 -8.10 -9.00 17.16
CA LEU A 380 -8.83 -9.69 18.23
C LEU A 380 -7.92 -10.71 18.92
N ILE A 381 -7.31 -10.30 20.03
CA ILE A 381 -6.49 -11.18 20.87
C ILE A 381 -7.33 -11.64 22.06
N ASN A 382 -7.64 -12.94 22.11
CA ASN A 382 -8.50 -13.54 23.15
C ASN A 382 -9.87 -12.85 23.30
N GLY A 383 -10.43 -12.33 22.19
CA GLY A 383 -11.70 -11.60 22.17
C GLY A 383 -11.60 -10.12 22.55
N THR A 384 -10.40 -9.61 22.85
CA THR A 384 -10.15 -8.19 23.13
C THR A 384 -9.57 -7.51 21.90
N LYS A 385 -10.20 -6.41 21.48
CA LYS A 385 -9.68 -5.51 20.45
C LYS A 385 -8.39 -4.86 20.98
N THR A 386 -7.25 -5.20 20.39
CA THR A 386 -5.92 -4.81 20.83
C THR A 386 -5.19 -4.15 19.66
N LEU A 387 -4.58 -2.98 19.88
CA LEU A 387 -3.69 -2.37 18.88
C LEU A 387 -2.40 -3.17 18.81
N VAL A 388 -2.08 -3.74 17.65
CA VAL A 388 -0.84 -4.48 17.38
C VAL A 388 0.00 -3.65 16.43
N THR A 389 1.14 -3.19 16.90
CA THR A 389 2.05 -2.31 16.17
C THR A 389 3.30 -3.07 15.70
N ASN A 390 3.94 -2.58 14.64
CA ASN A 390 5.23 -3.07 14.17
C ASN A 390 5.95 -2.01 13.31
N ASP A 391 7.21 -2.28 12.95
CA ASP A 391 8.05 -1.37 12.18
C ASP A 391 7.49 -1.05 10.78
N LEU A 392 6.95 -2.05 10.08
CA LEU A 392 6.42 -1.89 8.73
C LEU A 392 5.18 -0.99 8.72
N GLU A 393 4.21 -1.25 9.59
CA GLU A 393 3.00 -0.43 9.69
C GLU A 393 3.34 1.01 10.11
N THR A 394 4.33 1.17 11.00
CA THR A 394 4.88 2.48 11.38
C THR A 394 5.48 3.20 10.18
N ALA A 395 6.31 2.52 9.39
CA ALA A 395 6.91 3.10 8.18
C ALA A 395 5.85 3.49 7.15
N LEU A 396 4.88 2.62 6.86
CA LEU A 396 3.82 2.86 5.87
C LEU A 396 2.90 4.02 6.27
N ALA A 397 2.52 4.11 7.54
CA ALA A 397 1.73 5.23 8.07
C ALA A 397 2.52 6.56 7.98
N THR A 398 3.79 6.53 8.39
CA THR A 398 4.70 7.69 8.33
C THR A 398 4.90 8.18 6.90
N LEU A 399 5.18 7.27 5.97
CA LEU A 399 5.31 7.56 4.54
C LEU A 399 4.03 8.17 3.97
N SER A 400 2.88 7.63 4.37
CA SER A 400 1.58 8.17 3.94
C SER A 400 1.41 9.62 4.37
N LEU A 401 1.74 9.97 5.62
CA LEU A 401 1.68 11.35 6.12
C LEU A 401 2.71 12.25 5.44
N LEU A 402 3.96 11.80 5.29
CA LEU A 402 5.01 12.55 4.61
C LEU A 402 4.64 12.88 3.16
N ASN A 403 4.04 11.92 2.46
CA ASN A 403 3.62 12.08 1.06
C ASN A 403 2.51 13.12 0.88
N ILE A 404 1.60 13.26 1.85
CA ILE A 404 0.47 14.20 1.79
C ILE A 404 0.72 15.48 2.59
N TYR A 405 1.89 15.62 3.22
CA TYR A 405 2.14 16.67 4.21
C TYR A 405 1.91 18.08 3.65
N ASP A 406 2.21 18.32 2.37
CA ASP A 406 1.98 19.61 1.72
C ASP A 406 0.50 19.93 1.46
N THR A 407 -0.39 18.93 1.42
CA THR A 407 -1.84 19.10 1.24
C THR A 407 -2.57 19.39 2.54
N LEU A 408 -1.96 19.05 3.68
CA LEU A 408 -2.54 19.25 5.01
C LEU A 408 -2.75 20.75 5.31
N ASN A 409 -3.84 21.05 6.00
CA ASN A 409 -4.08 22.40 6.53
C ASN A 409 -3.15 22.68 7.73
N THR A 410 -3.15 23.92 8.24
CA THR A 410 -2.22 24.33 9.31
C THR A 410 -2.39 23.54 10.61
N SER A 411 -3.62 23.25 11.04
CA SER A 411 -3.84 22.49 12.28
C SER A 411 -3.40 21.04 12.11
N ASP A 412 -3.71 20.44 10.97
CA ASP A 412 -3.41 19.03 10.72
C ASP A 412 -1.91 18.82 10.51
N LYS A 413 -1.18 19.81 9.99
CA LYS A 413 0.30 19.80 9.97
C LYS A 413 0.93 19.73 11.34
N VAL A 414 0.36 20.41 12.34
CA VAL A 414 0.89 20.36 13.72
C VAL A 414 0.74 18.94 14.28
N ILE A 415 -0.45 18.35 14.12
CA ILE A 415 -0.74 16.98 14.56
C ILE A 415 0.14 15.98 13.81
N ALA A 416 0.20 16.09 12.48
CA ALA A 416 1.01 15.22 11.64
C ALA A 416 2.49 15.30 11.97
N ASN A 417 3.04 16.49 12.23
CA ASN A 417 4.44 16.64 12.64
C ASN A 417 4.73 15.90 13.94
N ALA A 418 3.92 16.11 14.97
CA ALA A 418 4.11 15.43 16.25
C ALA A 418 4.01 13.91 16.09
N ALA A 419 3.04 13.44 15.30
CA ALA A 419 2.89 12.01 15.01
C ALA A 419 4.13 11.46 14.28
N ILE A 420 4.56 12.12 13.19
CA ILE A 420 5.76 11.74 12.42
C ILE A 420 7.01 11.73 13.32
N ASP A 421 7.18 12.71 14.21
CA ASP A 421 8.37 12.79 15.08
C ASP A 421 8.44 11.62 16.04
N ASN A 422 7.30 11.26 16.63
CA ASN A 422 7.18 10.08 17.47
C ASN A 422 7.46 8.79 16.65
N ALA A 423 7.01 8.73 15.40
CA ALA A 423 7.30 7.63 14.47
C ALA A 423 8.79 7.42 14.26
N ILE A 424 9.47 8.51 13.90
CA ILE A 424 10.88 8.50 13.55
C ILE A 424 11.68 8.11 14.77
N LYS A 425 11.35 8.66 15.95
CA LYS A 425 11.95 8.25 17.20
C LYS A 425 11.77 6.75 17.46
N PHE A 426 10.55 6.22 17.34
CA PHE A 426 10.28 4.78 17.48
C PHE A 426 11.15 3.95 16.54
N LEU A 427 11.17 4.28 15.25
CA LEU A 427 11.94 3.54 14.24
C LEU A 427 13.44 3.57 14.52
N LEU A 428 13.99 4.71 14.97
CA LEU A 428 15.40 4.83 15.34
C LEU A 428 15.73 3.99 16.59
N GLU A 429 14.84 3.96 17.58
CA GLU A 429 15.01 3.18 18.81
C GLU A 429 14.85 1.66 18.58
N ASN A 430 14.06 1.26 17.58
CA ASN A 430 13.77 -0.15 17.30
C ASN A 430 14.66 -0.77 16.21
N GLN A 431 15.69 -0.06 15.71
CA GLN A 431 16.63 -0.63 14.75
C GLN A 431 17.45 -1.77 15.38
N ASN A 432 17.52 -2.91 14.69
CA ASN A 432 18.32 -4.06 15.12
C ASN A 432 19.83 -3.78 15.06
N PRO A 433 20.66 -4.49 15.86
CA PRO A 433 22.11 -4.28 15.87
C PRO A 433 22.83 -4.53 14.53
N ASP A 434 22.22 -5.26 13.60
CA ASP A 434 22.73 -5.49 12.25
C ASP A 434 22.31 -4.41 11.24
N GLY A 435 21.49 -3.45 11.67
CA GLY A 435 20.95 -2.35 10.88
C GLY A 435 19.55 -2.60 10.32
N SER A 436 18.99 -3.81 10.46
CA SER A 436 17.65 -4.13 9.97
C SER A 436 16.55 -3.57 10.87
N TRP A 437 15.31 -3.69 10.40
CA TRP A 437 14.10 -3.71 11.22
C TRP A 437 13.46 -5.10 11.19
N ASP A 438 12.51 -5.35 12.08
CA ASP A 438 11.91 -6.69 12.21
C ASP A 438 11.09 -7.07 10.96
N SER A 439 11.10 -8.37 10.65
CA SER A 439 10.27 -8.93 9.57
C SER A 439 8.80 -8.78 9.96
N ALA A 440 8.01 -8.17 9.08
CA ALA A 440 6.56 -8.04 9.24
C ALA A 440 5.88 -8.56 7.98
N PHE A 441 4.70 -9.17 8.12
CA PHE A 441 3.89 -9.49 6.96
C PHE A 441 3.50 -8.17 6.27
N TRP A 442 3.45 -8.17 4.95
CA TRP A 442 3.05 -7.03 4.15
C TRP A 442 1.82 -7.32 3.32
N PHE A 443 1.77 -8.50 2.71
CA PHE A 443 0.66 -8.95 1.88
C PHE A 443 0.42 -10.45 2.10
N GLN A 444 -0.67 -10.99 1.56
CA GLN A 444 -1.07 -12.38 1.76
C GLN A 444 -1.56 -13.06 0.48
N ALA A 445 -1.32 -14.36 0.36
CA ALA A 445 -2.01 -15.20 -0.61
C ALA A 445 -3.33 -15.70 -0.02
N PRO A 446 -4.46 -15.68 -0.76
CA PRO A 446 -5.77 -15.97 -0.20
C PRO A 446 -5.98 -17.44 0.19
N GLN A 447 -5.43 -18.41 -0.56
CA GLN A 447 -5.67 -19.84 -0.29
C GLN A 447 -4.50 -20.77 -0.68
N PRO A 448 -3.93 -21.56 0.27
CA PRO A 448 -4.06 -21.38 1.72
C PRO A 448 -3.50 -20.01 2.15
N THR A 449 -4.03 -19.44 3.23
CA THR A 449 -3.53 -18.16 3.74
C THR A 449 -2.03 -18.27 4.06
N ARG A 450 -1.24 -17.48 3.34
CA ARG A 450 0.20 -17.32 3.55
C ARG A 450 0.49 -15.84 3.66
N TYR A 451 1.30 -15.48 4.65
CA TYR A 451 1.72 -14.12 4.92
C TYR A 451 3.09 -13.91 4.29
N SER A 452 3.21 -12.91 3.42
CA SER A 452 4.43 -12.59 2.70
C SER A 452 5.04 -11.30 3.24
N GLY A 453 6.33 -11.32 3.50
CA GLY A 453 7.06 -10.18 4.05
C GLY A 453 8.54 -10.50 4.21
N SER A 454 9.33 -9.53 4.65
CA SER A 454 10.73 -9.74 5.01
C SER A 454 11.30 -8.54 5.74
N ALA A 455 12.39 -8.76 6.48
CA ALA A 455 13.16 -7.69 7.08
C ALA A 455 13.77 -6.74 6.00
N GLU A 456 14.08 -7.24 4.80
CA GLU A 456 14.54 -6.41 3.67
C GLU A 456 13.47 -5.42 3.20
N ILE A 457 12.22 -5.87 3.07
CA ILE A 457 11.11 -5.00 2.69
C ILE A 457 10.82 -3.98 3.79
N THR A 458 10.72 -4.43 5.05
CA THR A 458 10.53 -3.51 6.19
C THR A 458 11.63 -2.47 6.21
N THR A 459 12.89 -2.89 6.09
CA THR A 459 14.05 -1.97 6.09
C THR A 459 14.00 -1.00 4.92
N GLY A 460 13.59 -1.44 3.72
CA GLY A 460 13.41 -0.55 2.57
C GLY A 460 12.41 0.58 2.85
N PHE A 461 11.22 0.24 3.36
CA PHE A 461 10.20 1.25 3.71
C PHE A 461 10.63 2.17 4.86
N VAL A 462 11.32 1.63 5.87
CA VAL A 462 11.85 2.46 6.96
C VAL A 462 12.89 3.44 6.43
N LEU A 463 13.82 2.99 5.58
CA LEU A 463 14.83 3.87 4.97
C LEU A 463 14.18 4.98 4.13
N GLU A 464 13.12 4.67 3.39
CA GLU A 464 12.35 5.70 2.66
C GLU A 464 11.74 6.72 3.60
N ALA A 465 11.14 6.27 4.71
CA ALA A 465 10.52 7.15 5.71
C ALA A 465 11.56 8.09 6.34
N LEU A 466 12.71 7.53 6.76
CA LEU A 466 13.81 8.31 7.32
C LEU A 466 14.38 9.31 6.31
N ALA A 467 14.53 8.92 5.04
CA ALA A 467 15.04 9.78 3.99
C ALA A 467 14.08 10.94 3.67
N LYS A 468 12.78 10.66 3.52
CA LYS A 468 11.75 11.68 3.27
C LYS A 468 11.60 12.63 4.46
N TYR A 469 11.67 12.12 5.69
CA TYR A 469 11.70 12.95 6.89
C TYR A 469 12.92 13.89 6.92
N ARG A 470 14.11 13.36 6.61
CA ARG A 470 15.35 14.14 6.55
C ARG A 470 15.32 15.23 5.47
N ALA A 471 14.62 14.99 4.35
CA ALA A 471 14.48 15.95 3.26
C ALA A 471 13.60 17.16 3.65
N ILE A 472 12.56 16.95 4.47
CA ILE A 472 11.70 18.05 4.94
C ILE A 472 12.26 18.77 6.18
N ARG A 473 13.26 18.17 6.86
CA ARG A 473 13.98 18.76 8.00
C ARG A 473 15.48 18.85 7.72
N PRO A 474 15.90 19.78 6.84
CA PRO A 474 17.32 19.98 6.55
C PRO A 474 18.08 20.36 7.82
N LYS A 475 19.23 19.71 8.06
CA LYS A 475 20.14 20.06 9.16
C LYS A 475 20.50 21.53 9.00
N THR A 476 20.31 22.31 10.05
CA THR A 476 20.65 23.72 10.04
C THR A 476 22.17 23.84 9.92
N THR A 477 22.68 23.96 8.69
CA THR A 477 24.09 24.31 8.50
C THR A 477 24.24 25.73 9.00
N VAL A 478 24.76 25.89 10.22
CA VAL A 478 25.27 27.17 10.69
C VAL A 478 26.35 27.54 9.68
N ALA A 479 26.02 28.46 8.76
CA ALA A 479 26.99 28.99 7.84
C ALA A 479 28.12 29.53 8.72
N VAL A 480 29.30 28.90 8.62
CA VAL A 480 30.51 29.43 9.24
C VAL A 480 30.82 30.71 8.47
N SER A 481 30.12 31.78 8.80
CA SER A 481 30.37 33.10 8.26
C SER A 481 31.68 33.54 8.87
N ASP A 482 32.75 33.45 8.08
CA ASP A 482 34.04 34.11 8.22
C ASP A 482 34.29 34.74 9.61
N LEU A 483 34.80 33.91 10.52
CA LEU A 483 35.54 34.36 11.70
C LEU A 483 37.00 34.66 11.33
#